data_AF-A0A2E3B2K5-F1
#
_entry.id   AF-A0A2E3B2K5-F1
#
_cell.length_a   1.000
_cell.length_b   1.000
_cell.length_c   1.000
_cell.angle_alpha   90.00
_cell.angle_beta   90.00
_cell.angle_gamma   90.00
#
_symmetry.space_group_name_H-M   'P 1'
#
loop_
_entity.id
_entity.type
_entity.pdbx_description
1 polymer ?
#
loop_
_entity_poly.entity_id
_entity_poly.type
_entity_poly.pdbx_seq_one_letter_code
_entity_poly.pdbx_strand_id
1 'polypeptide(L)' 'MDNKFANFPNHLKDLKLNLMTAKELREAQEEIWEWIDEAEMLDDEYAPDIDIIDEARKIMGEIINERVDRHSDERGRTPE' A
#
# COMPACT_ATOMS: atom_id res chain seq x y z
N MET A 1 -15.09 4.07 21.19
CA MET A 1 -13.79 3.60 20.68
C MET A 1 -13.63 4.25 19.33
N ASP A 2 -12.50 4.90 19.07
CA ASP A 2 -12.21 5.37 17.72
C ASP A 2 -12.05 4.14 16.82
N ASN A 3 -12.87 4.01 15.79
CA ASN A 3 -12.72 2.94 14.81
C ASN A 3 -11.45 3.23 14.01
N LYS A 4 -10.38 2.44 14.21
CA LYS A 4 -9.10 2.61 13.51
C LYS A 4 -9.22 2.49 11.98
N PHE A 5 -10.34 1.95 11.49
CA PHE A 5 -10.66 1.81 10.08
C PHE A 5 -11.60 2.91 9.56
N ALA A 6 -12.02 3.87 10.39
CA ALA A 6 -12.85 4.98 9.94
C ALA A 6 -12.21 5.79 8.79
N ASN A 7 -10.89 5.74 8.66
CA ASN A 7 -10.15 6.29 7.52
C ASN A 7 -8.94 5.40 7.22
N PHE A 8 -8.53 5.38 5.94
CA PHE A 8 -7.25 4.82 5.55
C PHE A 8 -6.09 5.65 6.16
N PRO A 9 -4.98 5.03 6.63
CA PRO A 9 -3.94 5.75 7.36
C PRO A 9 -3.30 6.88 6.53
N ASN A 10 -3.31 8.10 7.08
CA ASN A 10 -2.89 9.30 6.35
C ASN A 10 -1.43 9.26 5.87
N HIS A 11 -0.52 8.65 6.63
CA HIS A 11 0.88 8.54 6.21
C HIS A 11 1.09 7.62 5.01
N LEU A 12 0.13 6.72 4.73
CA LEU A 12 0.12 5.85 3.55
C LEU A 12 -0.56 6.52 2.34
N LYS A 13 -1.36 7.57 2.54
CA LYS A 13 -2.03 8.32 1.45
C LYS A 13 -1.06 9.14 0.59
N ASP A 14 -0.08 9.76 1.23
CA ASP A 14 0.80 10.76 0.60
C ASP A 14 2.22 10.23 0.35
N LEU A 15 2.35 8.93 0.07
CA LEU A 15 3.64 8.29 -0.18
C LEU A 15 4.30 8.86 -1.45
N LYS A 16 5.52 9.35 -1.31
CA LYS A 16 6.36 9.77 -2.44
C LYS A 16 7.19 8.59 -2.92
N LEU A 17 6.54 7.68 -3.64
CA LEU A 17 7.10 6.37 -4.02
C LEU A 17 8.48 6.48 -4.68
N ASN A 18 8.66 7.44 -5.57
CA ASN A 18 9.91 7.69 -6.30
C ASN A 18 11.09 8.14 -5.39
N LEU A 19 10.82 8.55 -4.16
CA LEU A 19 11.83 8.94 -3.17
C LEU A 19 12.12 7.84 -2.14
N MET A 20 11.31 6.78 -2.11
CA MET A 20 11.47 5.67 -1.18
C MET A 20 12.51 4.68 -1.68
N THR A 21 13.21 4.02 -0.76
CA THR A 21 14.08 2.87 -1.02
C THR A 21 13.25 1.61 -1.31
N ALA A 22 13.89 0.57 -1.87
CA ALA A 22 13.23 -0.72 -2.08
C ALA A 22 12.73 -1.36 -0.78
N LYS A 23 13.42 -1.10 0.34
CA LYS A 23 13.01 -1.57 1.66
C LYS A 23 11.76 -0.84 2.14
N GLU A 24 11.75 0.50 2.07
CA GLU A 24 10.60 1.31 2.48
C GLU A 24 9.36 1.00 1.63
N LEU A 25 9.52 0.77 0.31
CA LEU A 25 8.41 0.35 -0.55
C LEU A 25 7.83 -1.00 -0.11
N ARG A 26 8.68 -1.93 0.35
CA ARG A 26 8.24 -3.23 0.86
C ARG A 26 7.52 -3.08 2.19
N GLU A 27 8.08 -2.31 3.12
CA GLU A 27 7.46 -2.06 4.43
C GLU A 27 6.10 -1.38 4.27
N ALA A 28 5.98 -0.37 3.39
CA ALA A 28 4.71 0.27 3.08
C ALA A 28 3.70 -0.70 2.43
N GLN A 29 4.14 -1.57 1.53
CA GLN A 29 3.27 -2.59 0.96
C GLN A 29 2.75 -3.57 2.03
N GLU A 30 3.63 -4.03 2.92
CA GLU A 30 3.28 -4.96 4.01
C GLU A 30 2.29 -4.30 4.97
N GLU A 31 2.50 -3.02 5.33
CA GLU A 31 1.58 -2.27 6.19
C GLU A 31 0.19 -2.07 5.56
N ILE A 32 0.12 -1.73 4.27
CA ILE A 32 -1.17 -1.60 3.57
C ILE A 32 -1.88 -2.94 3.48
N TRP A 33 -1.15 -4.02 3.20
CA TRP A 33 -1.72 -5.36 3.14
C TRP A 33 -2.32 -5.77 4.49
N GLU A 34 -1.58 -5.59 5.59
CA GLU A 34 -2.06 -5.87 6.94
C GLU A 34 -3.31 -5.05 7.28
N TRP A 35 -3.32 -3.76 6.93
CA TRP A 35 -4.48 -2.90 7.17
C TRP A 35 -5.73 -3.38 6.40
N ILE A 36 -5.58 -3.77 5.13
CA ILE A 36 -6.68 -4.29 4.32
C ILE A 36 -7.19 -5.63 4.89
N ASP A 37 -6.29 -6.56 5.20
CA ASP A 37 -6.62 -7.88 5.74
C ASP A 37 -7.41 -7.75 7.05
N GLU A 38 -6.96 -6.90 7.97
CA GLU A 38 -7.70 -6.65 9.21
C GLU A 38 -9.04 -5.94 8.98
N ALA A 39 -9.12 -5.01 8.02
CA ALA A 39 -10.35 -4.31 7.68
C ALA A 39 -11.42 -5.25 7.11
N GLU A 40 -11.02 -6.19 6.26
CA GLU A 40 -11.90 -7.17 5.62
C GLU A 40 -12.37 -8.28 6.58
N MET A 41 -11.66 -8.49 7.69
CA MET A 41 -12.05 -9.44 8.75
C MET A 41 -13.08 -8.87 9.75
N LEU A 42 -13.43 -7.59 9.68
CA LEU A 42 -14.41 -6.99 10.58
C LEU A 42 -15.84 -7.38 10.21
N ASP A 43 -16.70 -7.48 11.23
CA ASP A 43 -18.14 -7.57 11.03
C ASP A 43 -18.67 -6.30 10.33
N ASP A 44 -19.73 -6.43 9.53
CA ASP A 44 -20.33 -5.34 8.74
C ASP A 44 -20.63 -4.05 9.54
N GLU A 45 -20.89 -4.14 10.84
CA GLU A 45 -21.14 -2.98 11.71
C GLU A 45 -19.87 -2.13 11.95
N TYR A 46 -18.69 -2.74 11.84
CA TYR A 46 -17.39 -2.11 12.12
C TYR A 46 -16.51 -1.99 10.87
N ALA A 47 -16.84 -2.70 9.80
CA ALA A 47 -16.15 -2.65 8.52
C ALA A 47 -16.10 -1.20 7.99
N PRO A 48 -14.96 -0.77 7.43
CA PRO A 48 -14.88 0.51 6.75
C PRO A 48 -15.75 0.51 5.49
N ASP A 49 -16.10 1.71 5.01
CA ASP A 49 -16.72 1.86 3.70
C ASP A 49 -15.83 1.26 2.61
N ILE A 50 -16.45 0.62 1.61
CA ILE A 50 -15.74 -0.03 0.51
C ILE A 50 -14.83 0.95 -0.23
N ASP A 51 -15.23 2.23 -0.32
CA ASP A 51 -14.43 3.29 -0.92
C ASP A 51 -13.08 3.49 -0.23
N ILE A 52 -13.01 3.25 1.10
CA ILE A 52 -11.76 3.34 1.89
C ILE A 52 -10.87 2.15 1.58
N ILE A 53 -11.45 0.95 1.47
CA ILE A 53 -10.71 -0.27 1.11
C ILE A 53 -10.16 -0.15 -0.32
N ASP A 54 -10.95 0.40 -1.24
CA ASP A 54 -10.54 0.60 -2.63
C ASP A 54 -9.45 1.67 -2.76
N GLU A 55 -9.47 2.72 -1.93
CA GLU A 55 -8.35 3.68 -1.81
C GLU A 55 -7.06 2.97 -1.38
N ALA A 56 -7.13 2.11 -0.35
CA ALA A 56 -5.98 1.33 0.13
C ALA A 56 -5.42 0.41 -0.97
N ARG A 57 -6.30 -0.33 -1.65
CA ARG A 57 -5.94 -1.22 -2.77
C ARG A 57 -5.30 -0.47 -3.94
N LYS A 58 -5.80 0.73 -4.25
CA LYS A 58 -5.23 1.58 -5.28
C LYS A 58 -3.78 1.94 -4.96
N ILE A 59 -3.51 2.42 -3.75
CA ILE A 59 -2.15 2.80 -3.31
C ILE A 59 -1.24 1.56 -3.29
N MET A 60 -1.73 0.41 -2.83
CA MET A 60 -0.99 -0.85 -2.92
C MET A 60 -0.60 -1.20 -4.36
N GLY A 61 -1.51 -0.98 -5.32
CA GLY A 61 -1.23 -1.15 -6.75
C GLY A 61 -0.13 -0.21 -7.26
N GLU A 62 -0.13 1.06 -6.83
CA GLU A 62 0.92 2.02 -7.17
C GLU A 62 2.30 1.60 -6.63
N ILE A 63 2.36 1.11 -5.39
CA ILE A 63 3.60 0.57 -4.80
C ILE A 63 4.10 -0.65 -5.58
N ILE A 64 3.21 -1.59 -5.92
CA ILE A 64 3.58 -2.79 -6.68
C ILE A 64 4.14 -2.40 -8.05
N ASN A 65 3.51 -1.44 -8.74
CA ASN A 65 3.99 -0.95 -10.04
C ASN A 65 5.39 -0.34 -9.92
N GLU A 66 5.62 0.55 -8.95
CA GLU A 66 6.94 1.15 -8.71
C GLU A 66 8.02 0.07 -8.44
N ARG A 67 7.68 -0.96 -7.66
CA ARG A 67 8.60 -2.07 -7.38
C ARG A 67 8.92 -2.89 -8.63
N VAL A 68 7.92 -3.13 -9.49
CA VAL A 68 8.10 -3.87 -10.77
C VAL A 68 8.94 -3.05 -11.75
N ASP A 69 8.70 -1.74 -11.86
CA ASP A 69 9.44 -0.85 -12.75
C ASP A 69 10.92 -0.82 -12.40
N ARG A 70 11.26 -0.68 -11.11
CA ARG A 70 12.66 -0.71 -10.64
C ARG A 70 13.37 -2.04 -10.92
N HIS A 71 12.68 -3.16 -10.71
CA HIS A 71 13.23 -4.47 -11.03
C HIS A 71 13.41 -4.69 -12.54
N SER A 72 12.61 -4.00 -13.36
CA SER A 72 12.76 -4.03 -14.82
C SER A 72 13.97 -3.20 -15.27
N ASP A 73 14.19 -2.03 -14.67
CA ASP A 73 15.37 -1.18 -14.89
C ASP A 73 16.69 -1.87 -14.51
N GLU A 74 16.70 -2.60 -13.39
CA GLU A 74 17.87 -3.41 -12.97
C GLU A 74 18.23 -4.51 -13.99
N ARG A 75 17.23 -5.10 -14.63
CA ARG A 75 17.42 -6.17 -15.64
C ARG A 75 17.82 -5.64 -17.01
N GLY A 76 17.55 -4.38 -17.32
CA GLY A 76 17.95 -3.72 -18.57
C GLY A 76 19.42 -3.29 -18.61
N ARG A 77 20.10 -3.27 -17.47
CA ARG A 77 21.52 -2.91 -17.37
C ARG A 77 22.40 -4.12 -17.64
N THR A 78 22.72 -4.38 -18.92
CA THR A 78 23.84 -5.27 -19.24
C THR A 78 25.10 -4.75 -18.56
N PRO A 79 25.85 -5.56 -17.81
CA PRO A 79 27.16 -5.16 -17.35
C PRO A 79 28.05 -5.04 -18.58
N GLU A 80 28.49 -3.83 -18.88
CA GLU A 80 29.62 -3.57 -19.78
C GLU A 80 30.94 -3.96 -19.11
#